data_AF-A0AAJ1FFM0-F1
#
_entry.id   AF-A0AAJ1FFM0-F1
#
_cell.length_a   1.000
_cell.length_b   1.000
_cell.length_c   1.000
_cell.angle_alpha   90.00
_cell.angle_beta   90.00
_cell.angle_gamma   90.00
#
_symmetry.space_group_name_H-M   'P 1'
#
loop_
_entity.id
_entity.type
_entity.pdbx_description
1 polymer ?
#
loop_
_entity_poly.entity_id
_entity_poly.type
_entity_poly.pdbx_seq_one_letter_code
_entity_poly.pdbx_strand_id
1 'polypeptide(L)'
;MSGASPTRGFVPGDVVPGAQSAPAFTDAADLLLDSTGLQQASGAPGLLLLADGTRYEGRLFGSEGIAQGELVFTTGMCGYQESMTDPSFAGQVLTFTWPLLGNYGILPGISESAGVHPRGIVCRQVMKIPDHRDSVGSVHEFLAAHGVPGIEGIDTRALT
;
A
#
# COMPACT_ATOMS: atom_id res chain seq x y z
N MET A 1 -3.19 -33.35 -4.68
CA MET A 1 -3.41 -31.89 -4.71
C MET A 1 -2.17 -31.28 -4.09
N SER A 2 -1.24 -30.81 -4.92
CA SER A 2 0.08 -30.34 -4.50
C SER A 2 -0.08 -29.05 -3.70
N GLY A 3 0.24 -29.09 -2.40
CA GLY A 3 0.39 -27.91 -1.57
C GLY A 3 1.63 -27.16 -2.01
N ALA A 4 1.47 -26.26 -2.99
CA ALA A 4 2.45 -25.22 -3.21
C ALA A 4 2.29 -24.23 -2.05
N SER A 5 3.31 -24.13 -1.17
CA SER A 5 3.45 -22.94 -0.34
C SER A 5 3.33 -21.70 -1.23
N PRO A 6 2.68 -20.62 -0.79
CA PRO A 6 2.68 -19.38 -1.55
C PRO A 6 4.14 -19.02 -1.85
N THR A 7 4.46 -18.89 -3.13
CA THR A 7 5.80 -18.51 -3.60
C THR A 7 6.11 -17.17 -2.94
N ARG A 8 7.11 -17.15 -2.05
CA ARG A 8 7.57 -15.92 -1.40
C ARG A 8 8.44 -15.14 -2.37
N GLY A 9 8.27 -13.83 -2.39
CA GLY A 9 9.11 -12.94 -3.16
C GLY A 9 8.84 -12.91 -4.67
N PHE A 10 9.64 -12.11 -5.36
CA PHE A 10 9.69 -11.99 -6.81
C PHE A 10 10.83 -12.84 -7.36
N VAL A 11 10.54 -13.79 -8.26
CA VAL A 11 11.53 -14.70 -8.86
C VAL A 11 11.51 -14.58 -10.39
N PRO A 12 12.19 -13.57 -10.97
CA PRO A 12 12.21 -13.39 -12.41
C PRO A 12 12.94 -14.55 -13.08
N GLY A 13 12.27 -15.20 -14.04
CA GLY A 13 12.84 -16.29 -14.82
C GLY A 13 12.59 -17.70 -14.28
N ASP A 14 11.90 -17.87 -13.14
CA ASP A 14 11.56 -19.21 -12.61
C ASP A 14 10.70 -20.04 -13.56
N VAL A 15 9.84 -19.35 -14.32
CA VAL A 15 8.98 -19.96 -15.35
C VAL A 15 9.70 -20.21 -16.68
N VAL A 16 11.00 -19.88 -16.81
CA VAL A 16 11.78 -20.05 -18.04
C VAL A 16 12.41 -21.45 -18.06
N PRO A 17 12.07 -22.31 -19.03
CA PRO A 17 12.66 -23.64 -19.14
C PRO A 17 14.20 -23.56 -19.25
N GLY A 18 14.91 -24.20 -18.34
CA GLY A 18 16.39 -24.23 -18.31
C GLY A 18 17.05 -23.25 -17.34
N ALA A 19 16.30 -22.37 -16.68
CA ALA A 19 16.80 -21.59 -15.56
C ALA A 19 17.00 -22.49 -14.33
N GLN A 20 18.25 -22.77 -13.94
CA GLN A 20 18.58 -23.67 -12.82
C GLN A 20 18.75 -22.95 -11.48
N SER A 21 18.78 -21.62 -11.47
CA SER A 21 18.99 -20.79 -10.28
C SER A 21 18.45 -19.37 -10.51
N ALA A 22 17.13 -19.24 -10.67
CA ALA A 22 16.52 -17.91 -10.76
C ALA A 22 16.72 -17.16 -9.43
N PRO A 23 17.17 -15.89 -9.46
CA PRO A 23 17.33 -15.11 -8.24
C PRO A 23 15.96 -14.83 -7.61
N ALA A 24 15.85 -14.96 -6.29
CA ALA A 24 14.66 -14.61 -5.53
C ALA A 24 14.89 -13.29 -4.79
N PHE A 25 13.92 -12.38 -4.90
CA PHE A 25 13.93 -11.08 -4.24
C PHE A 25 12.76 -10.99 -3.27
N THR A 26 12.93 -10.31 -2.15
CA THR A 26 11.83 -10.09 -1.20
C THR A 26 10.77 -9.18 -1.81
N ASP A 27 9.50 -9.55 -1.64
CA ASP A 27 8.34 -8.75 -2.06
C ASP A 27 7.74 -8.07 -0.83
N ALA A 28 7.27 -6.83 -0.96
CA ALA A 28 6.68 -6.10 0.16
C ALA A 28 5.47 -6.84 0.76
N ALA A 29 4.69 -7.58 -0.04
CA ALA A 29 3.54 -8.34 0.45
C ALA A 29 3.94 -9.56 1.29
N ASP A 30 5.20 -9.99 1.28
CA ASP A 30 5.67 -11.14 2.07
C ASP A 30 5.41 -10.93 3.58
N LEU A 31 5.45 -9.68 4.06
CA LEU A 31 5.15 -9.35 5.46
C LEU A 31 3.71 -9.69 5.87
N LEU A 32 2.77 -9.69 4.91
CA LEU A 32 1.37 -10.06 5.16
C LEU A 32 1.15 -11.57 5.19
N LEU A 33 2.05 -12.35 4.59
CA LEU A 33 1.98 -13.81 4.65
C LEU A 33 2.37 -14.34 6.05
N ASP A 34 3.18 -13.56 6.78
CA ASP A 34 3.66 -13.91 8.12
C ASP A 34 2.75 -13.38 9.25
N SER A 35 1.86 -12.41 8.97
CA SER A 35 0.97 -11.82 9.97
C SER A 35 -0.30 -12.66 10.19
N THR A 36 -0.52 -13.12 11.43
CA THR A 36 -1.53 -14.15 11.74
C THR A 36 -2.93 -13.59 12.09
N GLY A 37 -3.28 -12.38 11.68
CA GLY A 37 -4.58 -11.80 12.01
C GLY A 37 -4.96 -10.63 11.14
N LEU A 38 -6.21 -10.64 10.67
CA LEU A 38 -6.78 -9.50 9.95
C LEU A 38 -7.06 -8.38 10.96
N GLN A 39 -6.33 -7.27 10.87
CA GLN A 39 -6.52 -6.10 11.74
C GLN A 39 -7.30 -5.04 10.98
N GLN A 40 -8.43 -4.60 11.56
CA GLN A 40 -9.20 -3.51 10.96
C GLN A 40 -8.66 -2.16 11.41
N ALA A 41 -8.76 -1.17 10.51
CA ALA A 41 -8.44 0.20 10.84
C ALA A 41 -9.29 0.72 12.01
N SER A 42 -8.64 1.27 13.03
CA SER A 42 -9.27 1.96 14.17
C SER A 42 -10.23 3.07 13.71
N GLY A 43 -9.94 3.70 12.56
CA GLY A 43 -10.77 4.79 12.03
C GLY A 43 -10.73 6.03 12.91
N ALA A 44 -9.66 6.18 13.70
CA ALA A 44 -9.44 7.32 14.57
C ALA A 44 -9.45 8.63 13.77
N PRO A 45 -9.92 9.75 14.35
CA PRO A 45 -9.89 11.03 13.68
C PRO A 45 -8.45 11.42 13.33
N GLY A 46 -8.24 11.86 12.10
CA GLY A 46 -6.95 12.26 11.55
C GLY A 46 -6.99 13.67 10.96
N LEU A 47 -5.81 14.27 10.82
CA LEU A 47 -5.66 15.61 10.28
C LEU A 47 -4.49 15.65 9.29
N LEU A 48 -4.76 16.08 8.06
CA LEU A 48 -3.75 16.48 7.08
C LEU A 48 -3.55 17.99 7.16
N LEU A 49 -2.31 18.42 7.40
CA LEU A 49 -1.91 19.82 7.50
C LEU A 49 -0.96 20.15 6.37
N LEU A 50 -1.26 21.23 5.64
CA LEU A 50 -0.41 21.75 4.59
C LEU A 50 0.40 22.96 5.07
N ALA A 51 1.49 23.28 4.36
CA ALA A 51 2.39 24.37 4.72
C ALA A 51 1.74 25.76 4.65
N ASP A 52 0.69 25.92 3.85
CA ASP A 52 -0.12 27.14 3.75
C ASP A 52 -1.12 27.32 4.91
N GLY A 53 -1.20 26.33 5.82
CA GLY A 53 -2.14 26.32 6.94
C GLY A 53 -3.48 25.65 6.62
N THR A 54 -3.69 25.15 5.40
CA THR A 54 -4.89 24.40 5.02
C THR A 54 -4.97 23.09 5.82
N ARG A 55 -6.19 22.75 6.24
CA ARG A 55 -6.48 21.63 7.14
C ARG A 55 -7.55 20.73 6.52
N TYR A 56 -7.28 19.43 6.47
CA TYR A 56 -8.28 18.44 6.05
C TYR A 56 -8.47 17.39 7.13
N GLU A 57 -9.70 17.25 7.58
CA GLU A 57 -10.09 16.23 8.55
C GLU A 57 -10.47 14.94 7.84
N GLY A 58 -10.04 13.82 8.40
CA GLY A 58 -10.28 12.50 7.83
C GLY A 58 -10.23 11.41 8.90
N ARG A 59 -10.12 10.16 8.45
CA ARG A 59 -9.94 9.00 9.34
C ARG A 59 -8.61 8.33 9.05
N LEU A 60 -7.89 7.97 10.10
CA LEU A 60 -6.60 7.31 10.00
C LEU A 60 -6.76 5.81 9.69
N PHE A 61 -5.87 5.32 8.84
CA PHE A 61 -5.63 3.91 8.56
C PHE A 61 -4.11 3.67 8.41
N GLY A 62 -3.68 2.43 8.17
CA GLY A 62 -2.27 2.05 8.26
C GLY A 62 -1.73 2.11 9.69
N SER A 63 -0.45 2.44 9.82
CA SER A 63 0.26 2.56 11.09
C SER A 63 -0.20 3.79 11.90
N GLU A 64 -0.17 3.67 13.22
CA GLU A 64 -0.36 4.81 14.12
C GLU A 64 0.94 5.62 14.19
N GLY A 65 0.90 6.86 13.71
CA GLY A 65 2.08 7.73 13.74
C GLY A 65 1.88 9.04 13.01
N ILE A 66 2.85 9.95 13.18
CA ILE A 66 2.91 11.20 12.44
C ILE A 66 3.89 11.02 11.29
N ALA A 67 3.46 11.40 10.08
CA ALA A 67 4.31 11.47 8.92
C ALA A 67 4.39 12.90 8.40
N GLN A 68 5.53 13.23 7.80
CA GLN A 68 5.79 14.50 7.14
C GLN A 68 6.55 14.22 5.85
N GLY A 69 6.23 14.96 4.80
CA GLY A 69 6.87 14.87 3.50
C GLY A 69 6.30 15.89 2.52
N GLU A 70 6.85 15.92 1.32
CA GLU A 70 6.27 16.67 0.20
C GLU A 70 4.95 16.00 -0.23
N LEU A 71 3.86 16.76 -0.28
CA LEU A 71 2.59 16.25 -0.76
C LEU A 71 2.62 16.20 -2.29
N VAL A 72 2.49 15.00 -2.85
CA VAL A 72 2.40 14.75 -4.29
C VAL A 72 1.09 14.04 -4.61
N PHE A 73 0.69 14.05 -5.88
CA PHE A 73 -0.47 13.30 -6.34
C PHE A 73 -0.14 12.43 -7.55
N THR A 74 -0.87 11.31 -7.67
CA THR A 74 -0.81 10.43 -8.83
C THR A 74 -2.18 10.32 -9.49
N THR A 75 -2.19 10.35 -10.82
CA THR A 75 -3.37 10.16 -11.67
C THR A 75 -3.61 8.70 -12.06
N GLY A 76 -2.78 7.78 -11.55
CA GLY A 76 -2.98 6.34 -11.69
C GLY A 76 -4.34 5.92 -11.13
N MET A 77 -5.17 5.31 -11.97
CA MET A 77 -6.46 4.75 -11.56
C MET A 77 -6.34 3.30 -11.05
N CYS A 78 -5.24 2.63 -11.42
CA CYS A 78 -4.90 1.26 -11.05
C CYS A 78 -3.43 1.23 -10.61
N GLY A 79 -3.00 0.09 -10.04
CA GLY A 79 -1.60 -0.12 -9.69
C GLY A 79 -1.19 0.64 -8.42
N TYR A 80 -2.08 0.68 -7.42
CA TYR A 80 -1.78 1.39 -6.17
C TYR A 80 -0.70 0.68 -5.37
N GLN A 81 -0.61 -0.65 -5.45
CA GLN A 81 0.41 -1.43 -4.73
C GLN A 81 1.79 -1.09 -5.31
N GLU A 82 1.92 -1.16 -6.62
CA GLU A 82 3.10 -0.80 -7.40
C GLU A 82 3.53 0.62 -7.06
N SER A 83 2.59 1.57 -7.09
CA SER A 83 2.83 2.98 -6.72
C SER A 83 3.31 3.15 -5.26
N MET A 84 2.77 2.39 -4.32
CA MET A 84 3.20 2.43 -2.91
C MET A 84 4.60 1.81 -2.70
N THR A 85 4.98 0.87 -3.57
CA THR A 85 6.27 0.17 -3.50
C THR A 85 7.33 0.72 -4.45
N ASP A 86 7.04 1.78 -5.19
CA ASP A 86 8.01 2.47 -6.04
C ASP A 86 8.96 3.34 -5.17
N PRO A 87 10.29 3.09 -5.20
CA PRO A 87 11.28 3.87 -4.46
C PRO A 87 11.28 5.37 -4.77
N SER A 88 10.73 5.77 -5.93
CA SER A 88 10.68 7.16 -6.38
C SER A 88 9.84 8.06 -5.47
N PHE A 89 8.89 7.50 -4.72
CA PHE A 89 8.06 8.24 -3.76
C PHE A 89 8.68 8.34 -2.36
N ALA A 90 9.94 7.92 -2.17
CA ALA A 90 10.62 8.02 -0.89
C ALA A 90 10.65 9.47 -0.37
N GLY A 91 10.17 9.68 0.86
CA GLY A 91 10.13 11.01 1.48
C GLY A 91 8.88 11.85 1.13
N GLN A 92 7.99 11.34 0.29
CA GLN A 92 6.78 12.03 -0.15
C GLN A 92 5.54 11.49 0.55
N VAL A 93 4.49 12.30 0.64
CA VAL A 93 3.13 11.89 1.04
C VAL A 93 2.32 11.75 -0.24
N LEU A 94 1.92 10.52 -0.58
CA LEU A 94 1.31 10.19 -1.86
C LEU A 94 -0.21 10.32 -1.79
N THR A 95 -0.77 11.17 -2.64
CA THR A 95 -2.23 11.36 -2.79
C THR A 95 -2.75 10.62 -4.01
N PHE A 96 -3.67 9.69 -3.81
CA PHE A 96 -4.36 9.02 -4.92
C PHE A 96 -5.56 9.85 -5.38
N THR A 97 -5.56 10.23 -6.65
CA THR A 97 -6.70 10.94 -7.25
C THR A 97 -7.91 10.04 -7.47
N TRP A 98 -7.68 8.74 -7.70
CA TRP A 98 -8.76 7.75 -7.81
C TRP A 98 -9.42 7.55 -6.43
N PRO A 99 -10.77 7.66 -6.33
CA PRO A 99 -11.43 7.79 -5.05
C PRO A 99 -11.43 6.52 -4.20
N LEU A 100 -11.36 5.33 -4.81
CA LEU A 100 -11.42 4.05 -4.11
C LEU A 100 -10.05 3.37 -4.12
N LEU A 101 -9.43 3.26 -2.96
CA LEU A 101 -8.15 2.58 -2.76
C LEU A 101 -8.37 1.19 -2.15
N GLY A 102 -7.68 0.16 -2.65
CA GLY A 102 -7.66 -1.15 -1.99
C GLY A 102 -8.72 -2.16 -2.44
N ASN A 103 -9.39 -1.96 -3.57
CA ASN A 103 -10.48 -2.84 -4.03
C ASN A 103 -10.03 -4.30 -4.23
N TYR A 104 -8.81 -4.53 -4.72
CA TYR A 104 -8.24 -5.88 -4.89
C TYR A 104 -7.31 -6.32 -3.74
N GLY A 105 -7.17 -5.48 -2.70
CA GLY A 105 -6.26 -5.69 -1.58
C GLY A 105 -4.79 -5.71 -2.02
N ILE A 106 -3.98 -6.56 -1.41
CA ILE A 106 -2.56 -6.73 -1.75
C ILE A 106 -2.35 -8.09 -2.38
N LEU A 107 -1.57 -8.12 -3.46
CA LEU A 107 -1.24 -9.32 -4.23
C LEU A 107 0.25 -9.65 -4.09
N PRO A 108 0.64 -10.88 -3.74
CA PRO A 108 2.04 -11.27 -3.70
C PRO A 108 2.70 -11.21 -5.09
N GLY A 109 3.95 -10.75 -5.15
CA GLY A 109 4.75 -10.74 -6.38
C GLY A 109 4.42 -9.61 -7.37
N ILE A 110 3.58 -8.66 -6.95
CA ILE A 110 3.21 -7.46 -7.74
C ILE A 110 3.98 -6.22 -7.24
N SER A 111 4.67 -6.29 -6.11
CA SER A 111 5.39 -5.12 -5.60
C SER A 111 6.65 -4.80 -6.41
N GLU A 112 6.90 -3.51 -6.63
CA GLU A 112 8.08 -2.99 -7.33
C GLU A 112 9.35 -3.02 -6.47
N SER A 113 9.21 -3.28 -5.17
CA SER A 113 10.32 -3.38 -4.23
C SER A 113 9.94 -4.21 -3.00
N ALA A 114 10.92 -4.38 -2.10
CA ALA A 114 10.76 -5.10 -0.84
C ALA A 114 9.99 -4.32 0.24
N GLY A 115 9.53 -3.08 -0.01
CA GLY A 115 8.81 -2.31 1.00
C GLY A 115 8.00 -1.13 0.48
N VAL A 116 7.24 -0.51 1.38
CA VAL A 116 6.49 0.73 1.11
C VAL A 116 7.40 1.94 1.31
N HIS A 117 7.46 2.82 0.32
CA HIS A 117 8.38 3.97 0.30
C HIS A 117 7.75 5.34 0.64
N PRO A 118 6.50 5.66 0.26
CA PRO A 118 5.84 6.87 0.70
C PRO A 118 5.82 7.01 2.22
N ARG A 119 6.00 8.23 2.72
CA ARG A 119 5.90 8.56 4.14
C ARG A 119 4.48 8.50 4.67
N GLY A 120 3.49 8.69 3.79
CA GLY A 120 2.09 8.55 4.13
C GLY A 120 1.22 8.52 2.88
N ILE A 121 0.00 8.02 3.05
CA ILE A 121 -0.97 7.87 1.96
C ILE A 121 -2.21 8.72 2.21
N VAL A 122 -2.67 9.44 1.19
CA VAL A 122 -3.90 10.23 1.22
C VAL A 122 -4.85 9.70 0.17
N CYS A 123 -6.09 9.40 0.57
CA CYS A 123 -7.12 8.95 -0.35
C CYS A 123 -8.51 9.44 0.05
N ARG A 124 -9.48 9.28 -0.86
CA ARG A 124 -10.87 9.61 -0.58
C ARG A 124 -11.56 8.53 0.25
N GLN A 125 -11.40 7.26 -0.13
CA GLN A 125 -12.00 6.12 0.55
C GLN A 125 -11.08 4.89 0.45
N VAL A 126 -10.87 4.19 1.57
CA VAL A 126 -10.18 2.90 1.58
C VAL A 126 -11.18 1.74 1.69
N MET A 127 -10.99 0.71 0.89
CA MET A 127 -11.75 -0.54 0.95
C MET A 127 -11.31 -1.33 2.18
N LYS A 128 -12.24 -1.63 3.09
CA LYS A 128 -11.97 -2.41 4.31
C LYS A 128 -11.90 -3.92 4.05
N ILE A 129 -12.69 -4.38 3.09
CA ILE A 129 -12.81 -5.80 2.74
C ILE A 129 -12.51 -5.90 1.24
N PRO A 130 -11.26 -6.20 0.85
CA PRO A 130 -10.92 -6.39 -0.55
C PRO A 130 -11.56 -7.66 -1.10
N ASP A 131 -11.81 -7.69 -2.41
CA ASP A 131 -12.33 -8.87 -3.11
C ASP A 131 -11.46 -9.20 -4.32
N HIS A 132 -10.50 -10.10 -4.10
CA HIS A 132 -9.69 -10.67 -5.15
C HIS A 132 -9.20 -12.06 -4.73
N ARG A 133 -9.21 -13.02 -5.67
CA ARG A 133 -8.87 -14.44 -5.41
C ARG A 133 -7.46 -14.66 -4.83
N ASP A 134 -6.53 -13.78 -5.21
CA ASP A 134 -5.12 -13.83 -4.82
C ASP A 134 -4.78 -12.77 -3.75
N SER A 135 -5.79 -12.13 -3.15
CA SER A 135 -5.59 -11.13 -2.10
C SER A 135 -5.09 -11.77 -0.82
N VAL A 136 -4.02 -11.23 -0.24
CA VAL A 136 -3.45 -11.69 1.03
C VAL A 136 -3.73 -10.75 2.21
N GLY A 137 -4.30 -9.57 1.94
CA GLY A 137 -4.64 -8.59 2.96
C GLY A 137 -5.16 -7.28 2.38
N SER A 138 -5.60 -6.40 3.28
CA SER A 138 -6.07 -5.06 2.99
C SER A 138 -4.91 -4.05 2.91
N VAL A 139 -5.18 -2.89 2.31
CA VAL A 139 -4.22 -1.77 2.29
C VAL A 139 -3.91 -1.27 3.71
N HIS A 140 -4.87 -1.35 4.64
CA HIS A 140 -4.62 -0.99 6.04
C HIS A 140 -3.53 -1.88 6.65
N GLU A 141 -3.66 -3.20 6.54
CA GLU A 141 -2.70 -4.16 7.09
C GLU A 141 -1.33 -4.00 6.44
N PHE A 142 -1.31 -3.77 5.13
CA PHE A 142 -0.08 -3.55 4.38
C PHE A 142 0.71 -2.35 4.89
N LEU A 143 0.03 -1.21 5.04
CA LEU A 143 0.65 0.01 5.53
C LEU A 143 1.02 -0.12 7.02
N ALA A 144 0.19 -0.78 7.83
CA ALA A 144 0.50 -1.05 9.23
C ALA A 144 1.75 -1.93 9.40
N ALA A 145 1.89 -2.99 8.59
CA ALA A 145 3.06 -3.87 8.59
C ALA A 145 4.37 -3.13 8.23
N HIS A 146 4.27 -2.09 7.38
CA HIS A 146 5.42 -1.27 6.98
C HIS A 146 5.60 -0.01 7.84
N GLY A 147 4.77 0.22 8.86
CA GLY A 147 4.87 1.40 9.71
C GLY A 147 4.47 2.71 9.02
N VAL A 148 3.69 2.66 7.94
CA VAL A 148 3.28 3.84 7.15
C VAL A 148 1.85 4.26 7.53
N PRO A 149 1.61 5.52 7.91
CA PRO A 149 0.26 6.02 8.19
C PRO A 149 -0.49 6.41 6.91
N GLY A 150 -1.82 6.33 6.95
CA GLY A 150 -2.71 6.79 5.89
C GLY A 150 -3.90 7.57 6.43
N ILE A 151 -4.48 8.44 5.59
CA ILE A 151 -5.71 9.19 5.90
C ILE A 151 -6.73 9.07 4.77
N GLU A 152 -7.94 8.66 5.12
CA GLU A 152 -9.10 8.60 4.22
C GLU A 152 -10.11 9.71 4.51
N GLY A 153 -11.09 9.90 3.62
CA GLY A 153 -12.13 10.92 3.75
C GLY A 153 -11.74 12.29 3.20
N ILE A 154 -10.54 12.42 2.61
CA ILE A 154 -10.05 13.68 2.09
C ILE A 154 -10.60 13.93 0.69
N ASP A 155 -11.02 15.16 0.38
CA ASP A 155 -11.36 15.53 -1.00
C ASP A 155 -10.07 15.69 -1.82
N THR A 156 -9.64 14.59 -2.44
CA THR A 156 -8.41 14.55 -3.23
C THR A 156 -8.48 15.42 -4.48
N ARG A 157 -9.68 15.81 -4.95
CA ARG A 157 -9.84 16.76 -6.07
C ARG A 157 -9.61 18.20 -5.64
N ALA A 158 -9.89 18.54 -4.37
CA ALA A 158 -9.60 19.87 -3.84
C ALA A 158 -8.09 20.07 -3.57
N LEU A 159 -7.35 18.98 -3.44
CA LEU A 159 -5.89 18.97 -3.20
C LEU A 159 -5.05 19.10 -4.49
N THR A 160 -5.58 18.72 -5.65
CA THR A 160 -4.88 18.68 -6.94
C THR A 160 -5.33 19.79 -7.87
#